data_AF-A0A3D5R6E0-F1
#
_entry.id   AF-A0A3D5R6E0-F1
#
_cell.length_a   1.000
_cell.length_b   1.000
_cell.length_c   1.000
_cell.angle_alpha   90.00
_cell.angle_beta   90.00
_cell.angle_gamma   90.00
#
_symmetry.space_group_name_H-M   'P 1'
#
loop_
_entity.id
_entity.type
_entity.pdbx_description
1 polymer ?
#
loop_
_entity_poly.entity_id
_entity_poly.type
_entity_poly.pdbx_seq_one_letter_code
_entity_poly.pdbx_strand_id
1 'polypeptide(L)'
;VFSIDECFINFTDKNTDYIALAYEIKDKIRKNFGYTVNIGVSNNKLLAKQASEFEKPNKVHTLYKEEIKEKLWPLDVSELFMIGRRTAPK
;
A
#
# COMPACT_ATOMS: atom_id res chain seq x y z
N VAL A 1 3.64 3.44 13.75
CA VAL A 1 2.77 4.56 13.32
C VAL A 1 3.62 5.50 12.49
N PHE A 2 3.20 5.83 11.27
CA PHE A 2 3.96 6.70 10.35
C PHE A 2 3.42 8.13 10.38
N SER A 3 2.10 8.28 10.34
CA SER A 3 1.35 9.53 10.58
C SER A 3 0.10 9.22 11.41
N ILE A 4 -0.77 10.22 11.59
CA ILE A 4 -2.07 10.03 12.26
C ILE A 4 -3.00 9.06 11.51
N ASP A 5 -2.91 9.02 10.19
CA ASP A 5 -3.75 8.23 9.29
C ASP A 5 -3.02 7.06 8.60
N GLU A 6 -1.71 6.91 8.84
CA GLU A 6 -0.89 5.87 8.22
C GLU A 6 -0.12 5.02 9.24
N CYS A 7 -0.18 3.70 9.07
CA CYS A 7 0.60 2.77 9.85
C CYS A 7 1.10 1.58 9.02
N PHE A 8 2.13 0.91 9.51
CA PHE A 8 2.65 -0.33 8.95
C PHE A 8 2.39 -1.46 9.93
N ILE A 9 1.94 -2.60 9.42
CA ILE A 9 1.72 -3.83 10.19
C ILE A 9 2.63 -4.90 9.60
N ASN A 10 3.39 -5.57 10.46
CA ASN A 10 4.25 -6.68 10.06
C ASN A 10 3.58 -8.01 10.42
N PHE A 11 3.50 -8.93 9.47
CA PHE A 11 3.01 -10.28 9.68
C PHE A 11 4.14 -11.28 9.42
N THR A 12 4.34 -12.20 10.36
CA THR A 12 5.37 -13.24 10.28
C THR A 12 4.80 -14.63 9.99
N ASP A 13 3.49 -14.81 10.13
CA ASP A 13 2.84 -16.09 9.86
C ASP A 13 2.61 -16.32 8.36
N LYS A 14 3.29 -17.32 7.82
CA LYS A 14 3.25 -17.67 6.39
C LYS A 14 1.94 -18.36 5.96
N ASN A 15 1.15 -18.87 6.91
CA ASN A 15 -0.12 -19.54 6.60
C ASN A 15 -1.29 -18.56 6.45
N THR A 16 -1.07 -17.29 6.78
CA THR A 16 -2.09 -16.25 6.64
C THR A 16 -2.26 -15.85 5.18
N ASP A 17 -3.51 -15.83 4.71
CA ASP A 17 -3.85 -15.12 3.48
C ASP A 17 -3.88 -13.62 3.76
N TYR A 18 -2.76 -12.96 3.46
CA TYR A 18 -2.58 -11.52 3.69
C TYR A 18 -3.57 -10.66 2.91
N ILE A 19 -4.06 -11.14 1.77
CA ILE A 19 -4.99 -10.38 0.93
C ILE A 19 -6.38 -10.44 1.55
N ALA A 20 -6.85 -11.62 1.91
CA ALA A 20 -8.11 -11.78 2.64
C ALA A 20 -8.11 -10.94 3.93
N LEU A 21 -7.00 -10.99 4.69
CA LEU A 21 -6.84 -10.19 5.91
C LEU A 21 -6.87 -8.68 5.64
N ALA A 22 -6.23 -8.21 4.56
CA ALA A 22 -6.29 -6.80 4.18
C ALA A 22 -7.72 -6.36 3.85
N TYR A 23 -8.48 -7.17 3.11
CA TYR A 23 -9.91 -6.89 2.86
C TYR A 23 -10.71 -6.87 4.16
N GLU A 24 -10.49 -7.82 5.06
CA GLU A 24 -11.16 -7.88 6.36
C GLU A 24 -10.89 -6.61 7.20
N ILE A 25 -9.63 -6.16 7.27
CA ILE A 25 -9.26 -4.93 7.99
C ILE A 25 -9.95 -3.72 7.37
N LYS A 26 -9.88 -3.56 6.04
CA LYS A 26 -10.51 -2.45 5.31
C LYS A 26 -12.01 -2.38 5.59
N ASP A 27 -12.70 -3.52 5.54
CA ASP A 27 -14.14 -3.58 5.71
C ASP A 27 -14.56 -3.41 7.18
N LYS A 28 -13.77 -3.92 8.14
CA LYS A 28 -13.96 -3.65 9.57
C LYS A 28 -13.79 -2.17 9.91
N ILE A 29 -12.79 -1.50 9.33
CA ILE A 29 -12.60 -0.05 9.54
C ILE A 29 -13.81 0.73 9.01
N ARG A 30 -14.27 0.41 7.79
CA ARG A 30 -15.47 1.03 7.22
C ARG A 30 -16.70 0.80 8.09
N LYS A 31 -16.90 -0.43 8.57
CA LYS A 31 -18.05 -0.79 9.42
C LYS A 31 -18.04 -0.07 10.77
N ASN A 32 -16.87 0.00 11.42
CA ASN A 32 -16.77 0.49 12.79
C ASN A 32 -16.63 2.01 12.87
N PHE A 33 -16.00 2.65 11.88
CA PHE A 33 -15.66 4.08 11.94
C PHE A 33 -16.28 4.92 10.81
N GLY A 34 -16.89 4.30 9.79
CA GLY A 34 -17.62 5.01 8.74
C GLY A 34 -16.76 5.62 7.62
N TYR A 35 -15.43 5.43 7.64
CA TYR A 35 -14.53 5.89 6.58
C TYR A 35 -13.78 4.75 5.91
N THR A 36 -13.29 4.98 4.69
CA THR A 36 -12.57 3.99 3.88
C THR A 36 -11.06 4.16 4.02
N VAL A 37 -10.33 3.06 3.95
CA VAL A 37 -8.86 3.06 3.87
C VAL A 37 -8.39 2.35 2.61
N ASN A 38 -7.17 2.64 2.19
CA ASN A 38 -6.45 1.83 1.20
C ASN A 38 -5.36 1.03 1.91
N ILE A 39 -5.14 -0.21 1.49
CA ILE A 39 -4.15 -1.09 2.09
C ILE A 39 -3.23 -1.62 1.00
N GLY A 40 -1.93 -1.40 1.17
CA GLY A 40 -0.89 -1.99 0.32
C GLY A 40 -0.22 -3.17 1.00
N VAL A 41 -0.11 -4.29 0.29
CA VAL A 41 0.50 -5.54 0.79
C VAL A 41 1.75 -5.85 -0.03
N SER A 42 2.87 -6.12 0.65
CA SER A 42 4.14 -6.48 0.02
C SER A 42 5.12 -7.13 1.02
N ASN A 43 6.28 -7.58 0.52
CA ASN A 43 7.37 -8.16 1.30
C ASN A 43 8.19 -7.14 2.09
N ASN A 44 8.03 -5.83 1.84
CA ASN A 44 8.73 -4.79 2.59
C ASN A 44 7.92 -3.49 2.68
N LYS A 45 8.33 -2.60 3.58
CA LYS A 45 7.63 -1.33 3.86
C LYS A 45 7.55 -0.40 2.67
N LEU A 46 8.62 -0.31 1.86
CA LEU A 46 8.70 0.59 0.71
C LEU A 46 7.64 0.20 -0.33
N LEU A 47 7.65 -1.06 -0.75
CA LEU A 47 6.72 -1.58 -1.74
C LEU A 47 5.28 -1.62 -1.22
N ALA A 48 5.08 -1.92 0.07
CA ALA A 48 3.75 -1.86 0.68
C ALA A 48 3.18 -0.44 0.69
N LYS A 49 4.02 0.56 1.01
CA LYS A 49 3.60 1.97 0.95
C LYS A 49 3.27 2.37 -0.49
N GLN A 50 4.12 2.02 -1.44
CA GLN A 50 3.86 2.29 -2.86
C GLN A 50 2.55 1.65 -3.35
N ALA A 51 2.30 0.39 -2.99
CA ALA A 51 1.04 -0.30 -3.33
C ALA A 51 -0.19 0.44 -2.79
N SER A 52 -0.11 1.00 -1.58
CA SER A 52 -1.22 1.75 -0.98
C SER A 52 -1.51 3.09 -1.69
N GLU A 53 -0.59 3.57 -2.53
CA GLU A 53 -0.71 4.82 -3.29
C GLU A 53 -1.31 4.65 -4.70
N PHE A 54 -1.45 3.43 -5.23
CA PHE A 54 -1.85 3.20 -6.63
C PHE A 54 -3.24 3.78 -6.99
N GLU A 55 -4.31 3.06 -6.70
CA GLU A 55 -5.67 3.51 -6.97
C GLU A 55 -6.40 3.71 -5.64
N LYS A 56 -6.99 4.89 -5.47
CA LYS A 56 -7.77 5.28 -4.29
C LYS A 56 -9.17 5.75 -4.75
N PRO A 57 -10.22 5.62 -3.92
CA PRO A 57 -10.27 5.12 -2.54
C PRO A 57 -10.78 3.67 -2.38
N ASN A 58 -10.69 3.14 -1.15
CA ASN A 58 -11.28 1.85 -0.72
C ASN A 58 -10.76 0.59 -1.46
N LYS A 59 -9.46 0.54 -1.75
CA LYS A 59 -8.81 -0.57 -2.46
C LYS A 59 -7.74 -1.28 -1.63
N VAL A 60 -7.54 -2.55 -1.96
CA VAL A 60 -6.41 -3.35 -1.51
C VAL A 60 -5.54 -3.62 -2.73
N HIS A 61 -4.26 -3.27 -2.63
CA HIS A 61 -3.29 -3.46 -3.71
C HIS A 61 -2.11 -4.29 -3.25
N THR A 62 -1.54 -5.01 -4.20
CA THR A 62 -0.29 -5.76 -4.03
C THR A 62 0.80 -5.15 -4.86
N LEU A 63 2.01 -5.17 -4.31
CA LEU A 63 3.23 -4.92 -5.06
C LEU A 63 4.32 -5.89 -4.61
N TYR A 64 4.27 -7.10 -5.11
CA TYR A 64 5.33 -8.09 -4.95
C TYR A 64 6.44 -7.90 -5.98
N LYS A 65 7.57 -8.58 -5.77
CA LYS A 65 8.76 -8.43 -6.61
C LYS A 65 8.47 -8.72 -8.09
N GLU A 66 7.58 -9.66 -8.33
CA GLU A 66 7.16 -10.12 -9.65
C GLU A 66 6.27 -9.07 -10.34
N GLU A 67 5.53 -8.28 -9.58
CA GLU A 67 4.59 -7.26 -10.06
C GLU A 67 5.27 -5.91 -10.36
N ILE A 68 6.54 -5.73 -9.97
CA ILE A 68 7.28 -4.47 -10.12
C ILE A 68 7.29 -3.99 -11.57
N LYS A 69 7.54 -4.90 -12.53
CA LYS A 69 7.65 -4.53 -13.94
C LYS A 69 6.35 -3.98 -14.51
N GLU A 70 5.22 -4.52 -14.03
CA GLU A 70 3.90 -4.22 -14.56
C GLU A 70 3.25 -3.05 -13.84
N LYS A 71 3.46 -2.94 -12.52
CA LYS A 71 2.76 -1.94 -11.68
C LYS A 71 3.60 -0.74 -11.28
N LEU A 72 4.92 -0.90 -11.15
CA LEU A 72 5.80 0.16 -10.64
C LEU A 72 6.58 0.87 -11.74
N TRP A 73 7.17 0.13 -12.68
CA TRP A 73 8.00 0.73 -13.74
C TRP A 73 7.26 1.68 -14.70
N PRO A 74 5.97 1.49 -15.00
CA PRO A 74 5.24 2.45 -15.84
C PRO A 74 4.94 3.78 -15.16
N LEU A 75 5.08 3.87 -13.83
CA LEU A 75 4.80 5.10 -13.08
C LEU A 75 5.88 6.14 -13.33
N ASP A 76 5.50 7.41 -13.28
CA ASP A 76 6.46 8.49 -13.34
C ASP A 76 7.36 8.45 -12.08
N VAL A 77 8.63 8.81 -12.22
CA VAL A 77 9.58 8.83 -11.09
C VAL A 77 9.08 9.73 -9.95
N SER A 78 8.32 10.78 -10.26
CA SER A 78 7.70 11.68 -9.29
C SER A 78 6.55 11.04 -8.48
N GLU A 79 6.01 9.91 -8.92
CA GLU A 79 4.99 9.12 -8.21
C GLU A 79 5.59 8.08 -7.26
N LEU A 80 6.90 7.91 -7.30
CA LEU A 80 7.59 7.00 -6.40
C LEU A 80 7.62 7.55 -4.98
N PHE A 81 7.30 6.68 -4.02
CA PHE A 81 7.40 6.98 -2.61
C PHE A 81 8.83 7.47 -2.26
N MET A 82 8.90 8.56 -1.50
CA MET A 82 10.12 9.32 -1.14
C MET A 82 10.70 10.26 -2.22
N ILE A 83 10.19 10.29 -3.45
CA ILE A 83 10.63 11.27 -4.44
C ILE A 83 9.82 12.56 -4.28
N GLY A 84 10.47 13.58 -3.71
CA GLY A 84 9.89 14.91 -3.56
C GLY A 84 10.15 15.82 -4.76
N ARG A 85 9.42 16.94 -4.84
CA ARG A 85 9.50 17.93 -5.94
C ARG A 85 10.91 18.45 -6.28
N ARG A 86 11.83 18.46 -5.30
CA ARG A 86 13.22 18.93 -5.52
C ARG A 86 14.11 17.87 -6.16
N THR A 87 13.76 16.60 -6.02
CA THR A 87 14.52 15.45 -6.51
C THR A 87 13.94 14.91 -7.80
N ALA A 88 12.65 15.11 -8.04
CA ALA A 88 12.01 14.74 -9.28
C ALA A 88 12.71 15.41 -10.48
N PRO A 89 13.03 14.66 -11.55
CA PRO A 89 13.54 15.25 -12.77
C PRO A 89 12.53 16.28 -13.33
N LYS A 90 13.06 17.36 -13.90
CA LYS A 90 12.26 18.40 -14.56
C LYS A 90 11.92 18.00 -15.99
#